data_AF-A0AAV7Z7V0-F1
#
_entry.id   AF-A0AAV7Z7V0-F1
#
_cell.length_a   1.000
_cell.length_b   1.000
_cell.length_c   1.000
_cell.angle_alpha   90.00
_cell.angle_beta   90.00
_cell.angle_gamma   90.00
#
_symmetry.space_group_name_H-M   'P 1'
#
loop_
_entity.id
_entity.type
_entity.pdbx_description
1 polymer ?
#
loop_
_entity_poly.entity_id
_entity_poly.type
_entity_poly.pdbx_seq_one_letter_code
_entity_poly.pdbx_strand_id
1 'polypeptide(L)'
;MEDLTQNLRFYIAKKITTDPGWKNIQVILSDSNLPGEGEHKVMKFIRRQRIQKNYNPNTRHVLYGLDADLIMLGLATHEVNFTILRDVVFFNPRQ
;
A
#
# COMPACT_ATOMS: atom_id res chain seq x y z
N MET A 1 9.66 6.04 16.76
CA MET A 1 8.75 6.09 15.58
C MET A 1 8.73 7.45 14.93
N GLU A 2 8.80 8.56 15.68
CA GLU A 2 8.81 9.92 15.12
C GLU A 2 9.99 10.16 14.17
N ASP A 3 11.20 9.78 14.56
CA ASP A 3 12.39 9.90 13.69
C ASP A 3 12.25 9.13 12.38
N LEU A 4 11.67 7.92 12.42
CA LEU A 4 11.42 7.14 11.21
C LEU A 4 10.46 7.87 10.27
N THR A 5 9.36 8.42 10.81
CA THR A 5 8.40 9.22 10.04
C THR A 5 9.06 10.44 9.39
N GLN A 6 9.91 11.17 10.12
CA GLN A 6 10.63 12.32 9.56
C GLN A 6 11.57 11.90 8.43
N ASN A 7 12.33 10.81 8.62
CA ASN A 7 13.22 10.28 7.60
C ASN A 7 12.47 9.78 6.35
N LEU A 8 11.31 9.14 6.51
CA LEU A 8 10.45 8.72 5.39
C LEU A 8 9.92 9.92 4.60
N ARG A 9 9.48 10.98 5.28
CA ARG A 9 9.03 12.22 4.63
C ARG A 9 10.16 12.86 3.82
N PHE A 10 11.36 12.94 4.40
CA PHE A 10 12.54 13.42 3.70
C PHE A 10 12.87 12.56 2.46
N TYR A 11 12.84 11.23 2.61
CA TYR A 11 13.11 10.31 1.51
C TYR A 11 12.11 10.47 0.37
N ILE A 12 10.81 10.56 0.67
CA ILE A 12 9.75 10.78 -0.33
C ILE A 12 10.00 12.12 -1.05
N ALA A 13 10.26 13.21 -0.33
CA ALA A 13 10.53 14.52 -0.92
C ALA A 13 11.77 14.50 -1.83
N LYS A 14 12.84 13.82 -1.40
CA LYS A 14 14.04 13.61 -2.21
C LYS A 14 13.71 12.79 -3.46
N LYS A 15 12.92 11.72 -3.35
CA LYS A 15 12.57 10.87 -4.50
C LYS A 15 11.73 11.61 -5.53
N ILE A 16 10.71 12.36 -5.12
CA ILE A 16 9.87 13.15 -6.03
C ILE A 16 10.69 14.19 -6.81
N THR A 17 11.72 14.76 -6.19
CA THR A 17 12.58 15.79 -6.82
C THR A 17 13.70 15.23 -7.69
N THR A 18 14.24 14.06 -7.34
CA THR A 18 15.45 13.51 -8.00
C THR A 18 15.19 12.35 -8.95
N ASP A 19 14.09 11.62 -8.77
CA ASP A 19 13.79 10.39 -9.50
C ASP A 19 12.68 10.65 -10.53
N PRO A 20 12.97 10.61 -11.85
CA PRO A 20 11.96 10.84 -12.89
C PRO A 20 10.76 9.88 -12.79
N GLY A 21 10.96 8.67 -12.24
CA GLY A 21 9.88 7.70 -12.04
C GLY A 21 8.83 8.15 -11.02
N TRP A 22 9.16 9.12 -10.17
CA TRP A 22 8.28 9.64 -9.12
C TRP A 22 7.54 10.93 -9.50
N LYS A 23 7.81 11.50 -10.68
CA LYS A 23 7.29 12.82 -11.07
C LYS A 23 5.76 12.87 -11.24
N ASN A 24 5.16 11.78 -11.70
CA ASN A 24 3.74 11.70 -12.07
C ASN A 24 2.94 10.73 -11.18
N ILE A 25 3.42 10.48 -9.96
CA ILE A 25 2.73 9.62 -8.99
C ILE A 25 2.30 10.43 -7.76
N GLN A 26 1.11 10.14 -7.25
CA GLN A 26 0.67 10.66 -5.96
C GLN A 26 1.17 9.74 -4.85
N VAL A 27 2.02 10.28 -3.97
CA VAL A 27 2.54 9.53 -2.82
C VAL A 27 1.80 9.95 -1.56
N ILE A 28 1.24 8.98 -0.83
CA ILE A 28 0.50 9.20 0.42
C ILE A 28 1.20 8.41 1.52
N LEU A 29 1.59 9.10 2.60
CA LEU A 29 2.18 8.49 3.79
C LEU A 29 1.15 8.49 4.93
N SER A 30 0.79 7.31 5.43
CA SER A 30 0.01 7.13 6.66
C SER A 30 0.91 6.51 7.74
N ASP A 31 1.42 7.36 8.62
CA ASP A 31 2.39 6.98 9.65
C ASP A 31 1.73 6.46 10.95
N SER A 32 2.56 6.21 11.97
CA SER A 32 2.14 5.71 13.29
C SER A 32 1.43 6.75 14.15
N ASN A 33 1.39 8.03 13.75
CA ASN A 33 0.66 9.06 14.51
C ASN A 33 -0.85 8.90 14.36
N LEU A 34 -1.29 8.17 13.33
CA LEU A 34 -2.68 7.79 13.13
C LEU A 34 -2.94 6.38 13.69
N PRO A 35 -4.04 6.14 14.42
CA PRO A 35 -4.36 4.82 14.93
C PRO A 35 -4.71 3.83 13.80
N GLY A 36 -4.52 2.55 14.08
CA GLY A 36 -4.87 1.43 13.19
C GLY A 36 -3.67 0.80 12.49
N GLU A 37 -3.81 -0.50 12.20
CA GLU A 37 -2.80 -1.30 11.51
C GLU A 37 -2.69 -0.93 10.03
N GLY A 38 -1.51 -1.14 9.45
CA GLY A 38 -1.20 -0.72 8.08
C GLY A 38 -2.15 -1.32 7.05
N GLU A 39 -2.39 -2.63 7.11
CA GLU A 39 -3.29 -3.33 6.19
C GLU A 39 -4.74 -2.80 6.28
N HIS A 40 -5.26 -2.60 7.49
CA HIS A 40 -6.59 -2.06 7.68
C HIS A 40 -6.72 -0.60 7.23
N LYS A 41 -5.67 0.23 7.39
CA LYS A 41 -5.63 1.59 6.85
C LYS A 41 -5.72 1.59 5.32
N VAL A 42 -4.97 0.73 4.65
CA VAL A 42 -5.00 0.60 3.18
C VAL A 42 -6.37 0.09 2.72
N MET A 43 -6.92 -0.94 3.36
CA MET A 43 -8.26 -1.45 3.02
C MET A 43 -9.36 -0.38 3.18
N LYS A 44 -9.26 0.45 4.23
CA LYS A 44 -10.16 1.58 4.43
C LYS A 44 -10.02 2.64 3.34
N PHE A 45 -8.80 2.89 2.87
CA PHE A 45 -8.54 3.81 1.77
C PHE A 45 -9.16 3.32 0.45
N ILE A 46 -8.95 2.06 0.08
CA ILE A 46 -9.53 1.46 -1.14
C ILE A 46 -11.06 1.53 -1.11
N ARG A 47 -11.69 1.12 0.00
CA ARG A 47 -13.16 1.20 0.17
C ARG A 47 -13.68 2.63 0.02
N ARG A 48 -12.94 3.63 0.54
CA ARG A 48 -13.31 5.06 0.41
C ARG A 48 -13.16 5.59 -1.01
N GLN A 49 -12.21 5.07 -1.80
CA GLN A 49 -12.06 5.43 -3.21
C GLN A 49 -13.24 4.88 -4.02
N ARG A 50 -13.64 3.62 -3.79
CA ARG A 50 -14.74 2.96 -4.50
C ARG A 50 -16.07 3.72 -4.43
N ILE A 51 -16.37 4.38 -3.30
CA ILE A 51 -17.61 5.14 -3.09
C ILE A 51 -17.58 6.55 -3.71
N GLN A 52 -16.45 7.00 -4.27
CA GLN A 52 -16.36 8.31 -4.90
C GLN A 52 -17.11 8.32 -6.24
N LYS A 53 -17.78 9.44 -6.56
CA LYS A 53 -18.58 9.57 -7.79
C LYS A 53 -17.79 9.34 -9.08
N ASN A 54 -16.49 9.64 -9.08
CA ASN A 54 -15.61 9.54 -10.25
C ASN A 54 -14.66 8.33 -10.17
N TYR A 55 -14.97 7.34 -9.33
CA TYR A 55 -14.15 6.14 -9.23
C TYR A 55 -14.21 5.35 -10.53
N ASN A 56 -13.04 4.92 -11.03
CA ASN A 56 -12.97 4.02 -12.18
C ASN A 56 -13.06 2.57 -11.68
N PRO A 57 -14.12 1.80 -12.03
CA PRO A 57 -14.26 0.40 -11.63
C PRO A 57 -13.17 -0.53 -12.17
N ASN A 58 -12.44 -0.09 -13.21
CA ASN A 58 -11.32 -0.82 -13.79
C ASN A 58 -9.96 -0.41 -13.21
N THR A 59 -9.94 0.34 -12.10
CA THR A 59 -8.71 0.64 -11.36
C THR A 59 -8.03 -0.67 -10.97
N ARG A 60 -6.71 -0.75 -11.20
CA ARG A 60 -5.89 -1.92 -10.87
C ARG A 60 -5.17 -1.66 -9.57
N HIS A 61 -5.42 -2.50 -8.57
CA HIS A 61 -4.82 -2.42 -7.25
C HIS A 61 -3.71 -3.46 -7.14
N VAL A 62 -2.56 -3.04 -6.60
CA VAL A 62 -1.46 -3.94 -6.23
C VAL A 62 -1.16 -3.70 -4.75
N LEU A 63 -1.30 -4.75 -3.94
CA LEU A 63 -0.97 -4.71 -2.52
C LEU A 63 0.28 -5.56 -2.26
N TYR A 64 1.27 -4.97 -1.62
CA TYR A 64 2.50 -5.68 -1.25
C TYR A 64 2.45 -6.13 0.21
N GLY A 65 2.83 -7.38 0.46
CA GLY A 65 3.08 -7.90 1.80
C GLY A 65 3.16 -9.42 1.83
N LEU A 66 3.74 -9.97 2.91
CA LEU A 66 3.94 -11.41 3.07
C LEU A 66 2.80 -12.11 3.80
N ASP A 67 1.89 -11.38 4.42
CA ASP A 67 0.84 -11.96 5.24
C ASP A 67 -0.25 -12.62 4.38
N ALA A 68 -0.73 -13.78 4.83
CA ALA A 68 -1.79 -14.51 4.13
C ALA A 68 -3.14 -13.77 4.21
N ASP A 69 -3.35 -12.96 5.25
CA ASP A 69 -4.58 -12.22 5.50
C ASP A 69 -4.87 -11.19 4.41
N LEU A 70 -3.83 -10.71 3.73
CA LEU A 70 -3.95 -9.81 2.57
C LEU A 70 -4.79 -10.43 1.44
N ILE A 71 -4.81 -11.76 1.31
CA ILE A 71 -5.65 -12.48 0.34
C ILE A 71 -7.13 -12.27 0.67
N MET A 72 -7.51 -12.55 1.92
CA MET A 72 -8.90 -12.40 2.36
C MET A 72 -9.33 -10.93 2.37
N LEU A 73 -8.44 -10.03 2.80
CA LEU A 73 -8.71 -8.59 2.76
C LEU A 73 -8.87 -8.07 1.33
N GLY A 74 -8.03 -8.52 0.40
CA GLY A 74 -8.13 -8.22 -1.04
C GLY A 74 -9.47 -8.66 -1.62
N LEU A 75 -9.87 -9.90 -1.36
CA LEU A 75 -11.18 -10.43 -1.78
C LEU A 75 -12.36 -9.62 -1.20
N ALA A 76 -12.27 -9.24 0.07
CA ALA A 76 -13.29 -8.44 0.76
C ALA A 76 -13.40 -6.99 0.24
N THR A 77 -12.53 -6.54 -0.66
CA THR A 77 -12.69 -5.24 -1.33
C THR A 77 -13.69 -5.30 -2.49
N HIS A 78 -13.95 -6.48 -3.04
CA HIS A 78 -14.73 -6.70 -4.26
C HIS A 78 -14.21 -5.89 -5.48
N GLU A 79 -12.94 -5.51 -5.50
CA GLU A 79 -12.30 -4.89 -6.66
C GLU A 79 -11.99 -5.95 -7.72
N VAL A 80 -12.37 -5.67 -8.98
CA VAL A 80 -12.25 -6.63 -10.08
C VAL A 80 -10.78 -6.93 -10.40
N ASN A 81 -9.93 -5.90 -10.37
CA ASN A 81 -8.53 -6.00 -10.73
C ASN A 81 -7.64 -5.80 -9.49
N PHE A 82 -7.47 -6.85 -8.69
CA PHE A 82 -6.65 -6.80 -7.47
C PHE A 82 -5.54 -7.84 -7.51
N THR A 83 -4.29 -7.41 -7.36
CA THR A 83 -3.10 -8.27 -7.33
C THR A 83 -2.39 -8.14 -5.99
N ILE A 84 -1.90 -9.27 -5.46
CA ILE A 84 -1.07 -9.27 -4.25
C ILE A 84 0.36 -9.62 -4.68
N LEU A 85 1.29 -8.71 -4.41
CA LEU A 85 2.70 -8.88 -4.66
C LEU A 85 3.37 -9.42 -3.39
N ARG A 86 3.99 -10.59 -3.48
CA ARG A 86 4.66 -11.27 -2.37
C ARG A 86 6.06 -11.68 -2.81
N ASP A 87 7.03 -11.56 -1.91
CA ASP A 87 8.34 -12.15 -2.16
C ASP A 87 8.27 -13.68 -2.06
N VAL A 88 9.14 -14.35 -2.81
CA VAL A 88 9.29 -15.80 -2.75
C VAL A 88 9.96 -16.16 -1.43
N VAL A 89 9.25 -16.89 -0.58
CA VAL A 89 9.82 -17.43 0.65
C VAL A 89 10.52 -18.75 0.31
N PHE A 90 11.85 -18.73 0.32
CA PHE A 90 12.63 -19.95 0.21
C PHE A 90 12.66 -20.63 1.59
N PHE A 91 11.88 -21.69 1.75
CA PHE A 91 11.98 -22.54 2.94
C PHE A 91 13.27 -23.33 2.85
N ASN A 92 14.29 -22.92 3.60
CA ASN A 92 15.48 -23.74 3.78
C ASN A 92 15.05 -24.97 4.58
N PRO A 93 15.19 -26.21 4.06
CA PRO A 93 14.81 -27.39 4.80
C PRO A 93 15.79 -27.59 5.98
N ARG A 94 15.39 -27.08 7.15
CA ARG A 94 15.96 -27.32 8.49
C ARG A 94 17.29 -26.62 8.81
N GLN A 95 17.23 -25.69 9.77
CA GLN A 95 18.04 -25.79 11.00
C GLN A 95 17.10 -26.17 12.13
#